data_AF-A0A9X7JNL4-F1
#
_entry.id   AF-A0A9X7JNL4-F1
#
_cell.length_a   1.000
_cell.length_b   1.000
_cell.length_c   1.000
_cell.angle_alpha   90.00
_cell.angle_beta   90.00
_cell.angle_gamma   90.00
#
_symmetry.space_group_name_H-M   'P 1'
#
loop_
_entity.id
_entity.type
_entity.pdbx_description
1 polymer ?
#
loop_
_entity_poly.entity_id
_entity_poly.type
_entity_poly.pdbx_seq_one_letter_code
_entity_poly.pdbx_strand_id
1 'polypeptide(L)'
;MSNITTIAWFDDLTASVFALGAAAREMRLAHQAAQVASWQIEPARLRLVIGDVNIRGEYKISPCDIALSQVRGLSRAYQRMTTDLYENLALTYAYGTAAALLAVIKGYRPRYVELQRDQTDHYIVPGDPLPDFRGDLGDWNGQRRLTLLRSLVAARRLDSAGELSHGLLTDLADAAYAYGEQAETALHHLLLTSRADHGPGEEQ
;
A
#
# COMPACT_ATOMS: atom_id res chain seq x y z
N MET A 1 -34.18 11.99 -14.88
CA MET A 1 -32.85 12.58 -14.60
C MET A 1 -31.97 11.69 -13.71
N SER A 2 -32.24 10.38 -13.61
CA SER A 2 -31.60 9.50 -12.61
C SER A 2 -30.45 8.63 -13.15
N ASN A 3 -30.37 8.43 -14.47
CA ASN A 3 -29.32 7.62 -15.09
C ASN A 3 -27.94 8.32 -15.10
N ILE A 4 -27.90 9.63 -15.33
CA ILE A 4 -26.64 10.41 -15.42
C ILE A 4 -25.95 10.49 -14.05
N THR A 5 -26.71 10.71 -12.98
CA THR A 5 -26.17 10.75 -11.61
C THR A 5 -25.73 9.38 -11.12
N THR A 6 -26.40 8.30 -11.56
CA THR A 6 -26.04 6.91 -11.21
C THR A 6 -24.74 6.45 -11.89
N ILE A 7 -24.47 6.90 -13.12
CA ILE A 7 -23.21 6.62 -13.82
C ILE A 7 -22.05 7.44 -13.21
N ALA A 8 -22.31 8.71 -12.86
CA ALA A 8 -21.27 9.61 -12.38
C ALA A 8 -20.61 9.18 -11.05
N TRP A 9 -21.39 8.75 -10.04
CA TRP A 9 -20.78 8.34 -8.75
C TRP A 9 -19.98 7.04 -8.88
N PHE A 10 -20.39 6.13 -9.76
CA PHE A 10 -19.70 4.88 -10.03
C PHE A 10 -18.32 5.12 -10.64
N ASP A 11 -18.27 5.97 -11.67
CA ASP A 11 -17.02 6.32 -12.37
C ASP A 11 -16.08 7.08 -11.41
N ASP A 12 -16.61 8.02 -10.62
CA ASP A 12 -15.86 8.78 -9.63
C ASP A 12 -15.24 7.85 -8.55
N LEU A 13 -16.03 6.90 -8.02
CA LEU A 13 -15.56 5.98 -6.98
C LEU A 13 -14.50 5.02 -7.52
N THR A 14 -14.74 4.47 -8.71
CA THR A 14 -13.81 3.56 -9.38
C THR A 14 -12.49 4.28 -9.66
N ALA A 15 -12.54 5.51 -10.18
CA ALA A 15 -11.36 6.33 -10.39
C ALA A 15 -10.63 6.65 -9.08
N SER A 16 -11.36 6.93 -7.99
CA SER A 16 -10.80 7.20 -6.66
C SER A 16 -10.05 6.00 -6.10
N VAL A 17 -10.64 4.79 -6.16
CA VAL A 17 -10.02 3.55 -5.68
C VAL A 17 -8.80 3.21 -6.55
N PHE A 18 -8.94 3.32 -7.88
CA PHE A 18 -7.85 3.08 -8.81
C PHE A 18 -6.67 4.03 -8.58
N ALA A 19 -6.92 5.33 -8.35
CA ALA A 19 -5.88 6.31 -8.06
C ALA A 19 -5.11 5.96 -6.78
N LEU A 20 -5.83 5.50 -5.73
CA LEU A 20 -5.23 5.06 -4.48
C LEU A 20 -4.37 3.80 -4.68
N GLY A 21 -4.86 2.82 -5.43
CA GLY A 21 -4.12 1.61 -5.79
C GLY A 21 -2.89 1.91 -6.65
N ALA A 22 -2.99 2.84 -7.60
CA ALA A 22 -1.88 3.31 -8.41
C ALA A 22 -0.79 3.98 -7.56
N ALA A 23 -1.16 4.85 -6.61
CA ALA A 23 -0.22 5.46 -5.68
C ALA A 23 0.52 4.40 -4.83
N ALA A 24 -0.21 3.41 -4.30
CA ALA A 24 0.40 2.32 -3.54
C ALA A 24 1.34 1.46 -4.41
N ARG A 25 0.99 1.22 -5.68
CA ARG A 25 1.83 0.50 -6.64
C ARG A 25 3.12 1.24 -6.95
N GLU A 26 3.06 2.55 -7.22
CA GLU A 26 4.26 3.36 -7.46
C GLU A 26 5.20 3.33 -6.25
N MET A 27 4.64 3.42 -5.03
CA MET A 27 5.45 3.34 -3.82
C MET A 27 6.07 1.95 -3.61
N ARG A 28 5.34 0.88 -3.95
CA ARG A 28 5.88 -0.48 -3.97
C ARG A 28 7.08 -0.61 -4.91
N LEU A 29 6.98 -0.04 -6.11
CA LEU A 29 8.08 -0.04 -7.09
C LEU A 29 9.28 0.76 -6.56
N ALA A 30 9.05 1.93 -5.97
CA ALA A 30 10.12 2.73 -5.36
C ALA A 30 10.83 1.99 -4.22
N HIS A 31 10.06 1.29 -3.37
CA HIS A 31 10.61 0.45 -2.30
C HIS A 31 11.43 -0.73 -2.84
N GLN A 32 10.94 -1.44 -3.86
CA GLN A 32 11.69 -2.51 -4.52
C GLN A 32 12.99 -1.99 -5.15
N ALA A 33 12.94 -0.82 -5.80
CA ALA A 33 14.13 -0.17 -6.35
C ALA A 33 15.13 0.21 -5.24
N ALA A 34 14.66 0.68 -4.08
CA ALA A 34 15.51 0.97 -2.93
C ALA A 34 16.20 -0.30 -2.38
N GLN A 35 15.48 -1.43 -2.30
CA GLN A 35 16.04 -2.71 -1.89
C GLN A 35 17.11 -3.22 -2.87
N VAL A 36 16.85 -3.13 -4.18
CA VAL A 36 17.83 -3.52 -5.20
C VAL A 36 19.05 -2.61 -5.15
N ALA A 37 18.86 -1.30 -5.01
CA ALA A 37 19.95 -0.34 -4.88
C ALA A 37 20.80 -0.62 -3.63
N SER A 38 20.19 -1.00 -2.51
CA SER A 38 20.94 -1.35 -1.30
C SER A 38 21.79 -2.62 -1.47
N TRP A 39 21.30 -3.62 -2.21
CA TRP A 39 22.10 -4.80 -2.59
C TRP A 39 23.25 -4.45 -3.53
N GLN A 40 23.09 -3.47 -4.42
CA GLN A 40 24.18 -3.06 -5.31
C GLN A 40 25.27 -2.24 -4.60
N ILE A 41 24.95 -1.63 -3.45
CA ILE A 41 25.86 -0.90 -2.56
C ILE A 41 26.65 -1.86 -1.65
N GLU A 42 26.72 -3.15 -2.02
CA GLU A 42 27.46 -4.14 -1.26
C GLU A 42 28.97 -3.83 -1.25
N PRO A 43 29.60 -3.66 -0.07
CA PRO A 43 31.01 -3.29 0.05
C PRO A 43 31.96 -4.28 -0.63
N ALA A 44 31.57 -5.55 -0.70
CA ALA A 44 32.33 -6.61 -1.35
C ALA A 44 32.38 -6.46 -2.89
N ARG A 45 31.49 -5.65 -3.48
CA ARG A 45 31.45 -5.38 -4.94
C ARG A 45 32.26 -4.15 -5.33
N LEU A 46 32.61 -3.29 -4.37
CA LEU A 46 33.42 -2.11 -4.62
C LEU A 46 34.90 -2.51 -4.60
N ARG A 47 35.61 -2.30 -5.72
CA ARG A 47 37.07 -2.43 -5.75
C ARG A 47 37.66 -1.28 -4.94
N LEU A 48 37.95 -1.57 -3.67
CA LEU A 48 38.54 -0.59 -2.76
C LEU A 48 39.95 -0.27 -3.23
N VAL A 49 40.19 1.00 -3.56
CA VAL A 49 41.54 1.52 -3.72
C VAL A 49 42.05 1.83 -2.33
N ILE A 50 43.00 1.03 -1.87
CA ILE A 50 43.64 1.22 -0.56
C ILE A 50 44.55 2.43 -0.66
N GLY A 51 44.26 3.45 0.13
CA GLY A 51 45.03 4.69 0.16
C GLY A 51 44.55 5.57 1.29
N ASP A 52 45.50 6.09 2.04
CA ASP A 52 45.23 6.99 3.15
C ASP A 52 45.67 8.41 2.78
N VAL A 53 44.84 9.38 3.14
CA VAL A 53 45.15 10.80 3.00
C VAL A 53 45.40 11.38 4.38
N ASN A 54 46.49 12.13 4.51
CA ASN A 54 46.77 12.88 5.72
C ASN A 54 46.12 14.26 5.64
N ILE A 55 45.18 14.55 6.54
CA ILE A 55 44.64 15.89 6.69
C ILE A 55 45.62 16.68 7.57
N ARG A 56 46.15 17.79 7.05
CA ARG A 56 47.15 18.60 7.76
C ARG A 56 46.61 19.05 9.12
N GLY A 57 47.26 18.63 10.20
CA GLY A 57 46.96 19.06 11.57
C GLY A 57 45.91 18.23 12.30
N GLU A 58 45.37 17.18 11.69
CA GLU A 58 44.28 16.38 12.28
C GLU A 58 44.67 14.92 12.46
N TYR A 59 44.40 14.08 11.46
CA TYR A 59 44.62 12.62 11.51
C TYR A 59 44.63 12.03 10.09
N LYS A 60 45.05 10.77 10.01
CA LYS A 60 45.04 9.97 8.78
C LYS A 60 43.63 9.44 8.53
N ILE A 61 43.07 9.66 7.35
CA ILE A 61 41.77 9.12 6.93
C ILE A 61 41.92 8.23 5.70
N SER A 62 41.06 7.22 5.62
CA SER A 62 40.78 6.48 4.39
C SER A 62 39.59 7.15 3.70
N PRO A 63 39.78 7.87 2.58
CA PRO A 63 38.68 8.50 1.85
C PRO A 63 37.64 7.47 1.39
N CYS A 64 38.08 6.24 1.13
CA CYS A 64 37.22 5.14 0.73
C CYS A 64 36.23 4.76 1.84
N ASP A 65 36.70 4.69 3.10
CA ASP A 65 35.83 4.36 4.25
C ASP A 65 34.80 5.45 4.51
N ILE A 66 35.18 6.73 4.34
CA ILE A 66 34.25 7.87 4.46
C ILE A 66 33.18 7.79 3.37
N ALA A 67 33.56 7.59 2.11
CA ALA A 67 32.63 7.49 0.99
C ALA A 67 31.66 6.30 1.18
N LEU A 68 32.18 5.13 1.56
CA LEU A 68 31.35 3.96 1.87
C LEU A 68 30.36 4.22 2.99
N SER A 69 30.80 4.86 4.08
CA SER A 69 29.93 5.19 5.21
C SER A 69 28.78 6.11 4.79
N GLN A 70 29.08 7.16 4.02
CA GLN A 70 28.07 8.10 3.50
C GLN A 70 27.07 7.42 2.56
N VAL A 71 27.55 6.61 1.61
CA VAL A 71 26.70 5.89 0.66
C VAL A 71 25.79 4.89 1.38
N ARG A 72 26.32 4.16 2.37
CA ARG A 72 25.50 3.28 3.23
C ARG A 72 24.46 4.06 4.02
N GLY A 73 24.83 5.22 4.56
CA GLY A 73 23.91 6.11 5.28
C GLY A 73 22.74 6.55 4.40
N LEU A 74 23.04 7.01 3.17
CA LEU A 74 22.04 7.44 2.21
C LEU A 74 21.12 6.28 1.78
N SER A 75 21.68 5.12 1.46
CA SER A 75 20.90 3.93 1.07
C SER A 75 19.97 3.47 2.18
N ARG A 76 20.44 3.43 3.43
CA ARG A 76 19.59 3.11 4.60
C ARG A 76 18.51 4.15 4.86
N ALA A 77 18.79 5.43 4.62
CA ALA A 77 17.78 6.49 4.76
C ALA A 77 16.68 6.32 3.71
N TYR A 78 17.07 6.11 2.44
CA TYR A 78 16.13 5.90 1.35
C TYR A 78 15.30 4.61 1.52
N GLN A 79 15.93 3.53 1.97
CA GLN A 79 15.23 2.27 2.25
C GLN A 79 14.22 2.40 3.39
N ARG A 80 14.56 3.11 4.48
CA ARG A 80 13.60 3.37 5.57
C ARG A 80 12.43 4.20 5.10
N MET A 81 12.71 5.34 4.45
CA MET A 81 11.68 6.24 3.95
C MET A 81 10.70 5.53 2.99
N THR A 82 11.23 4.73 2.05
CA THR A 82 10.37 4.00 1.10
C THR A 82 9.60 2.86 1.74
N THR A 83 10.15 2.20 2.77
CA THR A 83 9.41 1.21 3.58
C THR A 83 8.21 1.84 4.25
N ASP A 84 8.43 2.93 5.01
CA ASP A 84 7.40 3.57 5.82
C ASP A 84 6.26 4.12 4.94
N LEU A 85 6.62 4.78 3.83
CA LEU A 85 5.66 5.31 2.88
C LEU A 85 4.88 4.21 2.16
N TYR A 86 5.55 3.10 1.79
CA TYR A 86 4.88 1.98 1.14
C TYR A 86 3.87 1.32 2.09
N GLU A 87 4.26 1.05 3.33
CA GLU A 87 3.37 0.47 4.32
C GLU A 87 2.15 1.36 4.58
N ASN A 88 2.36 2.66 4.77
CA ASN A 88 1.27 3.62 4.99
C ASN A 88 0.28 3.63 3.82
N LEU A 89 0.79 3.73 2.57
CA LEU A 89 -0.06 3.73 1.38
C LEU A 89 -0.77 2.38 1.15
N ALA A 90 -0.08 1.26 1.37
CA ALA A 90 -0.66 -0.06 1.21
C ALA A 90 -1.80 -0.33 2.21
N LEU A 91 -1.60 0.05 3.47
CA LEU A 91 -2.67 0.01 4.48
C LEU A 91 -3.81 0.95 4.12
N THR A 92 -3.51 2.18 3.72
CA THR A 92 -4.53 3.16 3.33
C THR A 92 -5.36 2.65 2.15
N TYR A 93 -4.72 2.04 1.16
CA TYR A 93 -5.38 1.40 0.03
C TYR A 93 -6.28 0.23 0.48
N ALA A 94 -5.80 -0.63 1.39
CA ALA A 94 -6.58 -1.71 1.95
C ALA A 94 -7.85 -1.21 2.68
N TYR A 95 -7.68 -0.28 3.62
CA TYR A 95 -8.78 0.26 4.44
C TYR A 95 -9.73 1.13 3.62
N GLY A 96 -9.20 1.99 2.75
CA GLY A 96 -10.00 2.85 1.89
C GLY A 96 -10.89 2.06 0.94
N THR A 97 -10.32 1.04 0.29
CA THR A 97 -11.08 0.17 -0.61
C THR A 97 -12.08 -0.71 0.15
N ALA A 98 -11.73 -1.19 1.35
CA ALA A 98 -12.66 -1.91 2.21
C ALA A 98 -13.84 -1.06 2.66
N ALA A 99 -13.59 0.20 3.04
CA ALA A 99 -14.63 1.14 3.44
C ALA A 99 -15.57 1.44 2.27
N ALA A 100 -15.02 1.66 1.07
CA ALA A 100 -15.81 1.82 -0.15
C ALA A 100 -16.68 0.59 -0.44
N LEU A 101 -16.08 -0.60 -0.42
CA LEU A 101 -16.80 -1.87 -0.63
C LEU A 101 -17.93 -2.06 0.38
N LEU A 102 -17.67 -1.84 1.66
CA LEU A 102 -18.66 -1.94 2.71
C LEU A 102 -19.80 -0.93 2.53
N ALA A 103 -19.49 0.31 2.13
CA ALA A 103 -20.49 1.33 1.86
C ALA A 103 -21.42 0.90 0.71
N VAL A 104 -20.88 0.37 -0.38
CA VAL A 104 -21.69 -0.09 -1.52
C VAL A 104 -22.52 -1.33 -1.15
N ILE A 105 -21.98 -2.29 -0.41
CA ILE A 105 -22.75 -3.44 0.13
C ILE A 105 -23.95 -2.97 0.96
N LYS A 106 -23.78 -1.90 1.74
CA LYS A 106 -24.84 -1.28 2.54
C LYS A 106 -25.81 -0.43 1.72
N GLY A 107 -25.66 -0.35 0.39
CA GLY A 107 -26.53 0.42 -0.50
C GLY A 107 -26.20 1.91 -0.59
N TYR A 108 -25.11 2.37 0.03
CA TYR A 108 -24.63 3.74 -0.13
C TYR A 108 -23.96 3.94 -1.50
N ARG A 109 -23.90 5.20 -1.94
CA ARG A 109 -23.33 5.62 -3.22
C ARG A 109 -22.22 6.65 -3.00
N PRO A 110 -21.09 6.27 -2.37
CA PRO A 110 -20.00 7.19 -2.13
C PRO A 110 -19.37 7.60 -3.46
N ARG A 111 -19.07 8.89 -3.66
CA ARG A 111 -18.36 9.34 -4.87
C ARG A 111 -16.86 9.13 -4.78
N TYR A 112 -16.29 9.16 -3.58
CA TYR A 112 -14.84 9.09 -3.36
C TYR A 112 -14.53 8.26 -2.12
N VAL A 113 -13.29 7.75 -2.04
CA VAL A 113 -12.74 7.21 -0.81
C VAL A 113 -12.38 8.37 0.11
N GLU A 114 -12.97 8.41 1.31
CA GLU A 114 -12.66 9.44 2.30
C GLU A 114 -11.48 9.02 3.18
N LEU A 115 -10.42 9.82 3.15
CA LEU A 115 -9.17 9.57 3.89
C LEU A 115 -8.81 10.79 4.73
N GLN A 116 -8.13 10.55 5.86
CA GLN A 116 -7.58 11.62 6.69
C GLN A 116 -6.06 11.54 6.69
N ARG A 117 -5.40 12.69 6.87
CA ARG A 117 -3.94 12.80 6.99
C ARG A 117 -3.57 13.45 8.32
N ASP A 118 -2.44 13.06 8.88
CA ASP A 118 -1.88 13.68 10.06
C ASP A 118 -1.00 14.90 9.73
N GLN A 119 -0.38 15.49 10.75
CA GLN A 119 0.51 16.66 10.59
C GLN A 119 1.82 16.34 9.87
N THR A 120 2.17 15.06 9.74
CA THR A 120 3.37 14.56 9.07
C THR A 120 3.08 14.10 7.64
N ASP A 121 1.90 14.42 7.11
CA ASP A 121 1.47 14.09 5.75
C ASP A 121 1.24 12.58 5.53
N HIS A 122 1.21 11.76 6.59
CA HIS A 122 0.85 10.35 6.51
C HIS A 122 -0.66 10.18 6.56
N TYR A 123 -1.18 9.16 5.88
CA TYR A 123 -2.58 8.80 6.00
C TYR A 123 -2.85 8.15 7.36
N ILE A 124 -3.95 8.54 7.98
CA ILE A 124 -4.40 7.97 9.25
C ILE A 124 -5.08 6.63 8.95
N VAL A 125 -4.43 5.54 9.32
CA VAL A 125 -4.96 4.18 9.17
C VAL A 125 -5.80 3.84 10.41
N PRO A 126 -7.06 3.39 10.26
CA PRO A 126 -7.90 2.98 11.38
C PRO A 126 -7.23 1.92 12.27
N GLY A 127 -7.48 1.98 13.58
CA GLY A 127 -7.00 0.97 14.53
C GLY A 127 -7.82 -0.33 14.49
N ASP A 128 -9.07 -0.25 14.04
CA ASP A 128 -9.99 -1.38 13.94
C ASP A 128 -9.54 -2.39 12.89
N PRO A 129 -9.92 -3.67 13.03
CA PRO A 129 -9.63 -4.68 12.01
C PRO A 129 -10.37 -4.36 10.71
N LEU A 130 -9.78 -4.77 9.58
CA LEU A 130 -10.46 -4.75 8.28
C LEU A 130 -11.82 -5.49 8.38
N PRO A 131 -12.86 -5.01 7.67
CA PRO A 131 -14.18 -5.63 7.69
C PRO A 131 -14.13 -7.06 7.12
N ASP A 132 -15.01 -7.91 7.64
CA ASP A 132 -15.25 -9.26 7.11
C ASP A 132 -16.46 -9.20 6.17
N PHE A 133 -16.31 -9.76 4.97
CA PHE A 133 -17.31 -9.74 3.91
C PHE A 133 -17.86 -11.13 3.59
N ARG A 134 -17.67 -12.11 4.48
CA ARG A 134 -18.22 -13.46 4.33
C ARG A 134 -19.75 -13.41 4.24
N GLY A 135 -20.29 -13.98 3.17
CA GLY A 135 -21.73 -13.96 2.87
C GLY A 135 -22.23 -12.73 2.11
N ASP A 136 -21.53 -11.59 2.18
CA ASP A 136 -22.02 -10.32 1.62
C ASP A 136 -21.73 -10.13 0.12
N LEU A 137 -20.83 -10.94 -0.44
CA LEU A 137 -20.36 -10.82 -1.83
C LEU A 137 -21.00 -11.85 -2.79
N GLY A 138 -22.07 -12.52 -2.36
CA GLY A 138 -22.74 -13.57 -3.13
C GLY A 138 -21.77 -14.68 -3.56
N ASP A 139 -21.84 -15.09 -4.82
CA ASP A 139 -21.03 -16.18 -5.41
C ASP A 139 -19.63 -15.74 -5.88
N TRP A 140 -19.15 -14.56 -5.49
CA TRP A 140 -17.86 -14.07 -5.95
C TRP A 140 -16.70 -14.96 -5.45
N ASN A 141 -16.04 -15.62 -6.41
CA ASN A 141 -14.99 -16.63 -6.16
C ASN A 141 -13.78 -16.13 -5.35
N GLY A 142 -13.56 -14.81 -5.29
CA GLY A 142 -12.45 -14.17 -4.60
C GLY A 142 -12.60 -14.06 -3.09
N GLN A 143 -13.77 -14.39 -2.52
CA GLN A 143 -14.08 -14.17 -1.10
C GLN A 143 -13.16 -14.94 -0.15
N ARG A 144 -12.75 -16.16 -0.52
CA ARG A 144 -11.78 -16.96 0.27
C ARG A 144 -10.42 -16.28 0.35
N ARG A 145 -9.94 -15.73 -0.77
CA ARG A 145 -8.66 -15.01 -0.84
C ARG A 145 -8.72 -13.71 -0.03
N LEU A 146 -9.81 -12.96 -0.15
CA LEU A 146 -10.03 -11.73 0.62
C LEU A 146 -10.02 -12.01 2.14
N THR A 147 -10.70 -13.08 2.55
CA THR A 147 -10.72 -13.54 3.95
C THR A 147 -9.32 -13.93 4.45
N LEU A 148 -8.55 -14.66 3.66
CA LEU A 148 -7.19 -15.05 4.01
C LEU A 148 -6.29 -13.81 4.20
N LEU A 149 -6.33 -12.89 3.23
CA LEU A 149 -5.53 -11.66 3.25
C LEU A 149 -5.90 -10.79 4.45
N ARG A 150 -7.18 -10.70 4.81
CA ARG A 150 -7.65 -10.03 6.02
C ARG A 150 -6.95 -10.57 7.27
N SER A 151 -6.93 -11.90 7.42
CA SER A 151 -6.28 -12.57 8.55
C SER A 151 -4.77 -12.33 8.58
N LEU A 152 -4.12 -12.33 7.40
CA LEU A 152 -2.69 -12.02 7.29
C LEU A 152 -2.40 -10.58 7.72
N VAL A 153 -3.15 -9.59 7.24
CA VAL A 153 -2.99 -8.19 7.66
C VAL A 153 -3.19 -8.05 9.17
N ALA A 154 -4.22 -8.69 9.74
CA ALA A 154 -4.48 -8.65 11.18
C ALA A 154 -3.33 -9.26 12.00
N ALA A 155 -2.84 -10.43 11.61
CA ALA A 155 -1.71 -11.08 12.28
C ALA A 155 -0.45 -10.21 12.24
N ARG A 156 -0.12 -9.65 11.06
CA ARG A 156 1.09 -8.83 10.89
C ARG A 156 1.01 -7.48 11.59
N ARG A 157 -0.18 -6.87 11.71
CA ARG A 157 -0.37 -5.64 12.52
C ARG A 157 -0.14 -5.91 14.01
N LEU A 158 -0.56 -7.07 14.52
CA LEU A 158 -0.31 -7.47 15.90
C LEU A 158 1.19 -7.67 16.15
N ASP A 159 1.88 -8.36 15.23
CA ASP A 159 3.34 -8.56 15.32
C ASP A 159 4.12 -7.24 15.27
N SER A 160 3.67 -6.29 14.43
CA SER A 160 4.31 -4.97 14.29
C SER A 160 4.11 -4.06 15.49
N ALA A 161 3.07 -4.30 16.30
CA ALA A 161 2.83 -3.58 17.56
C ALA A 161 3.69 -4.12 18.73
N GLY A 162 4.28 -5.31 18.59
CA GLY A 162 5.30 -5.85 19.50
C GLY A 162 6.69 -5.33 19.12
N GLU A 163 7.50 -4.88 20.08
CA GLU A 163 8.75 -4.09 19.93
C GLU A 163 9.93 -4.73 19.16
N LEU A 164 9.72 -5.69 18.26
CA LEU A 164 10.78 -6.33 17.47
C LEU A 164 10.37 -6.48 16.01
N SER A 165 10.52 -5.42 15.21
CA SER A 165 10.49 -5.57 13.74
C SER A 165 11.20 -4.45 13.01
N HIS A 166 12.48 -4.67 12.70
CA HIS A 166 13.18 -3.96 11.61
C HIS A 166 13.33 -4.86 10.36
N GLY A 167 12.61 -5.99 10.30
CA GLY A 167 12.71 -6.95 9.19
C GLY A 167 11.39 -7.55 8.67
N LEU A 168 10.24 -7.36 9.35
CA LEU A 168 8.93 -7.88 8.94
C LEU A 168 7.99 -6.86 8.26
N LEU A 169 8.35 -5.57 8.21
CA LEU A 169 7.46 -4.51 7.70
C LEU A 169 7.07 -4.73 6.22
N THR A 170 7.97 -5.32 5.43
CA THR A 170 7.70 -5.67 4.02
C THR A 170 6.51 -6.65 3.87
N ASP A 171 6.34 -7.57 4.81
CA ASP A 171 5.27 -8.57 4.75
C ASP A 171 3.88 -7.96 5.04
N LEU A 172 3.82 -6.94 5.91
CA LEU A 172 2.57 -6.24 6.19
C LEU A 172 2.13 -5.39 5.01
N ALA A 173 3.05 -4.60 4.44
CA ALA A 173 2.76 -3.76 3.29
C ALA A 173 2.30 -4.58 2.08
N ASP A 174 2.98 -5.68 1.75
CA ASP A 174 2.57 -6.55 0.65
C ASP A 174 1.24 -7.27 0.90
N ALA A 175 0.97 -7.70 2.13
CA ALA A 175 -0.32 -8.30 2.49
C ALA A 175 -1.47 -7.28 2.40
N ALA A 176 -1.24 -6.05 2.85
CA ALA A 176 -2.21 -4.95 2.76
C ALA A 176 -2.47 -4.54 1.31
N TYR A 177 -1.41 -4.39 0.50
CA TYR A 177 -1.53 -4.10 -0.92
C TYR A 177 -2.34 -5.18 -1.65
N ALA A 178 -2.01 -6.46 -1.42
CA ALA A 178 -2.73 -7.59 -2.01
C ALA A 178 -4.20 -7.65 -1.55
N TYR A 179 -4.49 -7.30 -0.28
CA TYR A 179 -5.86 -7.16 0.20
C TYR A 179 -6.59 -6.05 -0.57
N GLY A 180 -5.98 -4.88 -0.74
CA GLY A 180 -6.54 -3.76 -1.49
C GLY A 180 -6.91 -4.14 -2.92
N GLU A 181 -6.01 -4.82 -3.65
CA GLU A 181 -6.30 -5.30 -5.02
C GLU A 181 -7.47 -6.29 -5.05
N GLN A 182 -7.54 -7.17 -4.05
CA GLN A 182 -8.62 -8.14 -3.94
C GLN A 182 -9.96 -7.45 -3.61
N ALA A 183 -9.95 -6.45 -2.73
CA ALA A 183 -11.13 -5.66 -2.37
C ALA A 183 -11.61 -4.79 -3.54
N GLU A 184 -10.69 -4.22 -4.34
CA GLU A 184 -11.01 -3.46 -5.55
C GLU A 184 -11.67 -4.37 -6.59
N THR A 185 -11.14 -5.58 -6.77
CA THR A 185 -11.74 -6.58 -7.66
C THR A 185 -13.16 -6.96 -7.20
N ALA A 186 -13.38 -7.09 -5.89
CA ALA A 186 -14.71 -7.35 -5.32
C ALA A 186 -15.68 -6.18 -5.57
N LEU A 187 -15.19 -4.96 -5.37
CA LEU A 187 -15.95 -3.74 -5.62
C LEU A 187 -16.38 -3.65 -7.09
N HIS A 188 -15.46 -3.85 -8.03
CA HIS A 188 -15.79 -3.87 -9.46
C HIS A 188 -16.82 -4.95 -9.80
N HIS A 189 -16.68 -6.16 -9.26
CA HIS A 189 -17.66 -7.23 -9.47
C HIS A 189 -19.05 -6.80 -8.99
N LEU A 190 -19.17 -6.27 -7.77
CA LEU A 190 -20.44 -5.88 -7.18
C LEU A 190 -21.10 -4.71 -7.94
N LEU A 191 -20.30 -3.77 -8.43
CA LEU A 191 -20.79 -2.65 -9.23
C LEU A 191 -21.23 -3.10 -10.64
N LEU A 192 -20.58 -4.10 -11.23
CA LEU A 192 -20.98 -4.67 -12.53
C LEU A 192 -22.26 -5.52 -12.41
N THR A 193 -22.40 -6.34 -11.36
CA THR A 193 -23.61 -7.14 -11.15
C THR A 193 -24.82 -6.29 -10.81
N SER A 194 -24.67 -5.27 -9.96
CA SER A 194 -25.77 -4.33 -9.64
C SER A 194 -26.26 -3.55 -10.86
N ARG A 195 -25.38 -3.26 -11.83
CA ARG A 195 -25.76 -2.65 -13.12
C ARG A 195 -26.55 -3.60 -14.02
N ALA A 196 -26.20 -4.89 -14.01
CA ALA A 196 -26.90 -5.90 -14.81
C ALA A 196 -28.35 -6.13 -14.32
N ASP A 197 -28.57 -6.09 -13.01
CA ASP A 197 -29.91 -6.18 -12.40
C ASP A 197 -30.80 -4.95 -12.70
N HIS A 198 -30.24 -3.85 -13.20
CA HIS A 198 -30.96 -2.60 -13.51
C HIS A 198 -31.13 -2.33 -15.02
N GLY A 199 -31.08 -3.36 -15.90
CA GLY A 199 -31.28 -3.23 -17.36
C GLY A 199 -32.56 -3.91 -17.89
N PRO A 200 -33.09 -3.44 -19.03
CA PRO A 200 -34.39 -2.75 -19.14
C PRO A 200 -35.58 -3.67 -18.83
N GLY A 201 -36.28 -3.38 -17.74
CA GLY A 201 -37.56 -4.00 -17.41
C GLY A 201 -38.56 -2.94 -16.98
N GLU A 202 -38.98 -2.08 -17.92
CA GLU A 202 -40.17 -1.22 -17.78
C GLU A 202 -40.50 -0.58 -19.15
N GLU A 203 -40.92 -1.41 -20.11
CA GLU A 203 -41.88 -1.01 -21.14
C GLU A 203 -43.03 -2.04 -21.06
N GLN A 204 -44.08 -1.68 -20.31
CA GLN A 204 -45.44 -2.21 -20.46
C GLN A 204 -46.35 -1.08 -20.90
#